data_AF-A0A2V7FF54-F1
#
_entry.id   AF-A0A2V7FF54-F1
#
_cell.length_a   1.000
_cell.length_b   1.000
_cell.length_c   1.000
_cell.angle_alpha   90.00
_cell.angle_beta   90.00
_cell.angle_gamma   90.00
#
_symmetry.space_group_name_H-M   'P 1'
#
loop_
_entity.id
_entity.type
_entity.pdbx_description
1 polymer ?
#
loop_
_entity_poly.entity_id
_entity_poly.type
_entity_poly.pdbx_seq_one_letter_code
_entity_poly.pdbx_strand_id
1 'polypeptide(L)'
;PQILGAPPLPVRALEPGAAATADLVNRFVAEAARLLHDATPANMVLLRGFDQLPELPLFGKLYGLRAAAIAAYPMYRGLAKLVGMDVLKTGGTFESEIATLGEHWDAYDFFFVHYKDTDKAGEDGDFDAKVAALERFDAYVPKVRALGPDVLVVSGDHATPSVLVGHGWQSVPALLWSRYCGADPVTAFTERACAIGTLGTIPAHHLMPLVMANAQRLTKFGA
;
A
#
# COMPACT_ATOMS: atom_id res chain seq x y z
N PRO A 1 12.42 8.20 -17.01
CA PRO A 1 13.05 9.42 -17.54
C PRO A 1 12.63 10.62 -16.68
N GLN A 2 13.50 11.05 -15.76
CA GLN A 2 13.24 12.23 -14.93
C GLN A 2 13.66 13.54 -15.63
N ILE A 3 14.21 13.44 -16.85
CA ILE A 3 14.76 14.56 -17.63
C ILE A 3 14.16 14.51 -19.03
N LEU A 4 13.59 15.63 -19.49
CA LEU A 4 13.06 15.79 -20.85
C LEU A 4 14.20 16.06 -21.85
N GLY A 5 14.03 15.59 -23.10
CA GLY A 5 14.99 15.84 -24.19
C GLY A 5 16.26 15.00 -24.16
N ALA A 6 16.47 14.17 -23.14
CA ALA A 6 17.58 13.22 -23.08
C ALA A 6 17.26 11.93 -23.88
N PRO A 7 18.25 11.33 -24.56
CA PRO A 7 18.04 10.05 -25.23
C PRO A 7 17.76 8.93 -24.21
N PRO A 8 17.00 7.89 -24.60
CA PRO A 8 16.83 6.71 -23.77
C PRO A 8 18.17 6.03 -23.52
N LEU A 9 18.38 5.56 -22.29
CA LEU A 9 19.55 4.77 -21.96
C LEU A 9 19.38 3.33 -22.46
N PRO A 10 20.45 2.69 -22.98
CA PRO A 10 20.42 1.27 -23.26
C PRO A 10 20.29 0.49 -21.95
N VAL A 11 19.56 -0.62 -22.00
CA VAL A 11 19.47 -1.53 -20.86
C VAL A 11 20.80 -2.25 -20.71
N ARG A 12 21.36 -2.21 -19.51
CA ARG A 12 22.62 -2.86 -19.16
C ARG A 12 22.37 -3.89 -18.08
N ALA A 13 22.91 -5.09 -18.28
CA ALA A 13 22.92 -6.11 -17.25
C ALA A 13 23.77 -5.65 -16.07
N LEU A 14 23.23 -5.78 -14.85
CA LEU A 14 23.96 -5.47 -13.62
C LEU A 14 24.79 -6.66 -13.12
N GLU A 15 24.52 -7.85 -13.65
CA GLU A 15 25.21 -9.09 -13.33
C GLU A 15 25.22 -10.04 -14.55
N PRO A 16 26.14 -11.03 -14.62
CA PRO A 16 26.27 -11.91 -15.77
C PRO A 16 24.97 -12.66 -16.15
N GLY A 17 24.17 -13.07 -15.16
CA GLY A 17 22.91 -13.79 -15.38
C GLY A 17 21.84 -12.95 -16.11
N ALA A 18 21.94 -11.62 -16.07
CA ALA A 18 20.97 -10.71 -16.68
C ALA A 18 21.31 -10.32 -18.13
N ALA A 19 22.42 -10.81 -18.70
CA ALA A 19 22.87 -10.44 -20.04
C ALA A 19 21.82 -10.74 -21.12
N ALA A 20 21.27 -11.95 -21.12
CA ALA A 20 20.24 -12.35 -22.08
C ALA A 20 18.98 -11.48 -21.98
N THR A 21 18.56 -11.13 -20.77
CA THR A 21 17.42 -10.23 -20.54
C THR A 21 17.69 -8.83 -21.08
N ALA A 22 18.88 -8.28 -20.81
CA ALA A 22 19.26 -6.95 -21.30
C ALA A 22 19.25 -6.90 -22.84
N ASP A 23 19.78 -7.93 -23.51
CA ASP A 23 19.78 -8.03 -24.96
C ASP A 23 18.36 -8.12 -25.54
N LEU A 24 17.50 -8.96 -24.95
CA LEU A 24 16.11 -9.10 -25.37
C LEU A 24 15.33 -7.79 -25.20
N VAL A 25 15.53 -7.10 -24.07
CA VAL A 25 14.84 -5.84 -23.81
C VAL A 25 15.32 -4.73 -24.75
N ASN A 26 16.63 -4.62 -25.01
CA ASN A 26 17.15 -3.66 -25.99
C ASN A 26 16.57 -3.92 -27.38
N ARG A 27 16.46 -5.18 -27.81
CA ARG A 27 15.81 -5.56 -29.07
C ARG A 27 14.33 -5.17 -29.09
N PHE A 28 13.62 -5.41 -28.00
CA PHE A 28 12.20 -5.05 -27.87
C PHE A 28 11.99 -3.54 -28.00
N VAL A 29 12.79 -2.73 -27.29
CA VAL A 29 12.70 -1.25 -27.36
C VAL A 29 13.03 -0.74 -28.76
N ALA A 30 14.06 -1.29 -29.41
CA ALA A 30 14.43 -0.92 -30.78
C ALA A 30 13.30 -1.24 -31.78
N GLU A 31 12.70 -2.42 -31.67
CA GLU A 31 11.58 -2.80 -32.54
C GLU A 31 10.33 -1.97 -32.27
N ALA A 32 10.03 -1.66 -31.00
CA ALA A 32 8.94 -0.77 -30.64
C ALA A 32 9.14 0.63 -31.25
N ALA A 33 10.35 1.19 -31.15
CA ALA A 33 10.66 2.49 -31.76
C ALA A 33 10.55 2.46 -33.29
N ARG A 34 10.92 1.34 -33.94
CA ARG A 34 10.75 1.14 -35.38
C ARG A 34 9.27 1.12 -35.79
N LEU A 35 8.45 0.37 -35.06
CA LEU A 35 7.01 0.23 -35.32
C LEU A 35 6.22 1.51 -35.01
N LEU A 36 6.67 2.27 -34.02
CA LEU A 36 6.04 3.52 -33.57
C LEU A 36 6.63 4.77 -34.21
N HIS A 37 7.56 4.64 -35.18
CA HIS A 37 8.31 5.76 -35.76
C HIS A 37 7.42 6.95 -36.20
N ASP A 38 6.30 6.65 -36.85
CA ASP A 38 5.37 7.66 -37.38
C ASP A 38 4.31 8.12 -36.33
N ALA A 39 4.28 7.52 -35.14
CA ALA A 39 3.31 7.85 -34.10
C ALA A 39 3.75 9.10 -33.32
N THR A 40 2.97 10.18 -33.38
CA THR A 40 3.25 11.42 -32.64
C THR A 40 2.20 11.66 -31.55
N PRO A 41 2.58 12.05 -30.31
CA PRO A 41 3.95 12.26 -29.83
C PRO A 41 4.63 10.99 -29.28
N ALA A 42 3.91 9.87 -29.15
CA ALA A 42 4.39 8.65 -28.50
C ALA A 42 5.04 7.67 -29.50
N ASN A 43 6.25 8.00 -29.97
CA ASN A 43 6.97 7.21 -30.99
C ASN A 43 7.92 6.13 -30.42
N MET A 44 7.90 5.89 -29.11
CA MET A 44 8.76 4.90 -28.46
C MET A 44 8.24 4.49 -27.09
N VAL A 45 8.86 3.46 -26.50
CA VAL A 45 8.57 3.00 -25.13
C VAL A 45 9.79 3.17 -24.23
N LEU A 46 9.55 3.58 -22.98
CA LEU A 46 10.58 3.72 -21.95
C LEU A 46 10.28 2.73 -20.83
N LEU A 47 11.21 1.80 -20.60
CA LEU A 47 11.06 0.74 -19.61
C LEU A 47 11.91 1.05 -18.37
N ARG A 48 11.40 0.66 -17.19
CA ARG A 48 12.08 0.79 -15.91
C ARG A 48 11.52 -0.23 -14.92
N GLY A 49 12.24 -0.48 -13.83
CA GLY A 49 11.78 -1.35 -12.74
C GLY A 49 11.67 -2.81 -13.17
N PHE A 50 12.70 -3.33 -13.83
CA PHE A 50 12.78 -4.76 -14.14
C PHE A 50 12.91 -5.55 -12.85
N ASP A 51 12.01 -6.51 -12.67
CA ASP A 51 11.99 -7.37 -11.50
C ASP A 51 11.48 -8.76 -11.87
N GLN A 52 11.74 -9.72 -11.02
CA GLN A 52 11.18 -11.08 -11.10
C GLN A 52 9.99 -11.21 -10.16
N LEU A 53 9.09 -12.15 -10.45
CA LEU A 53 8.02 -12.47 -9.51
C LEU A 53 8.64 -13.17 -8.30
N PRO A 54 8.57 -12.60 -7.08
CA PRO A 54 9.14 -13.24 -5.90
C PRO A 54 8.28 -14.43 -5.47
N GLU A 55 8.91 -15.45 -4.91
CA GLU A 55 8.20 -16.49 -4.17
C GLU A 55 7.89 -16.00 -2.76
N LEU A 56 6.63 -15.66 -2.51
CA LEU A 56 6.16 -15.19 -1.21
C LEU A 56 5.14 -16.18 -0.62
N PRO A 57 5.16 -16.41 0.70
CA PRO A 57 4.06 -17.10 1.37
C PRO A 57 2.74 -16.37 1.13
N LEU A 58 1.70 -17.11 0.78
CA LEU A 58 0.36 -16.55 0.62
C LEU A 58 -0.20 -16.13 1.99
N PHE A 59 -0.86 -14.97 2.04
CA PHE A 59 -1.42 -14.38 3.26
C PHE A 59 -2.33 -15.35 4.01
N GLY A 60 -3.25 -16.00 3.28
CA GLY A 60 -4.15 -17.00 3.87
C GLY A 60 -3.43 -18.24 4.40
N LYS A 61 -2.29 -18.63 3.80
CA LYS A 61 -1.47 -19.73 4.33
C LYS A 61 -0.67 -19.30 5.57
N LEU A 62 -0.18 -18.07 5.59
CA LEU A 62 0.64 -17.54 6.69
C LEU A 62 -0.19 -17.25 7.95
N TYR A 63 -1.38 -16.67 7.78
CA TYR A 63 -2.21 -16.21 8.89
C TYR A 63 -3.50 -17.04 9.10
N GLY A 64 -3.85 -17.94 8.19
CA GLY A 64 -5.09 -18.73 8.30
C GLY A 64 -6.36 -17.90 8.15
N LEU A 65 -6.31 -16.80 7.38
CA LEU A 65 -7.41 -15.85 7.17
C LEU A 65 -7.89 -15.86 5.73
N ARG A 66 -9.21 -15.77 5.51
CA ARG A 66 -9.75 -15.35 4.20
C ARG A 66 -9.60 -13.84 4.10
N ALA A 67 -8.76 -13.37 3.20
CA ALA A 67 -8.39 -11.97 3.12
C ALA A 67 -8.83 -11.33 1.82
N ALA A 68 -9.42 -10.14 1.92
CA ALA A 68 -9.80 -9.30 0.80
C ALA A 68 -9.04 -7.97 0.82
N ALA A 69 -8.79 -7.43 -0.37
CA ALA A 69 -8.23 -6.09 -0.55
C ALA A 69 -9.20 -5.21 -1.33
N ILE A 70 -9.39 -3.99 -0.82
CA ILE A 70 -10.21 -2.93 -1.41
C ILE A 70 -9.30 -1.72 -1.63
N ALA A 71 -9.01 -1.46 -2.90
CA ALA A 71 -8.17 -0.35 -3.32
C ALA A 71 -8.54 0.10 -4.74
N ALA A 72 -8.67 1.40 -4.93
CA ALA A 72 -8.81 2.05 -6.23
C ALA A 72 -7.46 2.10 -6.95
N TYR A 73 -6.35 2.26 -6.23
CA TYR A 73 -5.02 2.39 -6.82
C TYR A 73 -4.48 1.03 -7.33
N PRO A 74 -4.11 0.90 -8.62
CA PRO A 74 -3.74 -0.38 -9.22
C PRO A 74 -2.56 -1.12 -8.57
N MET A 75 -1.60 -0.39 -8.01
CA MET A 75 -0.41 -1.00 -7.39
C MET A 75 -0.77 -1.90 -6.21
N TYR A 76 -1.60 -1.43 -5.26
CA TYR A 76 -2.01 -2.25 -4.12
C TYR A 76 -2.90 -3.41 -4.52
N ARG A 77 -3.69 -3.27 -5.61
CA ARG A 77 -4.41 -4.39 -6.20
C ARG A 77 -3.45 -5.47 -6.71
N GLY A 78 -2.30 -5.07 -7.29
CA GLY A 78 -1.24 -6.00 -7.70
C GLY A 78 -0.58 -6.71 -6.52
N LEU A 79 -0.19 -5.96 -5.49
CA LEU A 79 0.44 -6.50 -4.28
C LEU A 79 -0.48 -7.46 -3.52
N ALA A 80 -1.76 -7.11 -3.39
CA ALA A 80 -2.76 -7.97 -2.77
C ALA A 80 -2.89 -9.33 -3.50
N LYS A 81 -2.93 -9.32 -4.84
CA LYS A 81 -2.93 -10.56 -5.64
C LYS A 81 -1.66 -11.37 -5.45
N LEU A 82 -0.50 -10.70 -5.40
CA LEU A 82 0.79 -11.36 -5.23
C LEU A 82 0.84 -12.18 -3.93
N VAL A 83 0.23 -11.68 -2.86
CA VAL A 83 0.13 -12.40 -1.58
C VAL A 83 -1.14 -13.24 -1.45
N GLY A 84 -1.92 -13.41 -2.51
CA GLY A 84 -3.08 -14.31 -2.55
C GLY A 84 -4.34 -13.80 -1.84
N MET A 85 -4.54 -12.48 -1.75
CA MET A 85 -5.81 -11.89 -1.32
C MET A 85 -6.80 -11.79 -2.48
N ASP A 86 -8.09 -11.86 -2.18
CA ASP A 86 -9.15 -11.53 -3.13
C ASP A 86 -9.21 -10.02 -3.32
N VAL A 87 -9.03 -9.55 -4.55
CA VAL A 87 -9.14 -8.12 -4.84
C VAL A 87 -10.56 -7.78 -5.27
N LEU A 88 -11.29 -7.13 -4.38
CA LEU A 88 -12.67 -6.77 -4.63
C LEU A 88 -12.78 -5.64 -5.66
N LYS A 89 -13.84 -5.71 -6.47
CA LYS A 89 -14.17 -4.64 -7.40
C LYS A 89 -14.85 -3.53 -6.61
N THR A 90 -14.38 -2.30 -6.81
CA THR A 90 -14.92 -1.11 -6.16
C THR A 90 -14.90 0.06 -7.14
N GLY A 91 -15.44 1.21 -6.74
CA GLY A 91 -15.40 2.44 -7.52
C GLY A 91 -14.06 3.18 -7.37
N GLY A 92 -14.03 4.44 -7.81
CA GLY A 92 -12.83 5.29 -7.78
C GLY A 92 -12.70 6.18 -6.54
N THR A 93 -13.66 6.12 -5.61
CA THR A 93 -13.71 6.99 -4.42
C THR A 93 -13.65 6.18 -3.14
N PHE A 94 -13.14 6.77 -2.06
CA PHE A 94 -13.12 6.10 -0.76
C PHE A 94 -14.53 5.77 -0.24
N GLU A 95 -15.54 6.56 -0.61
CA GLU A 95 -16.94 6.24 -0.34
C GLU A 95 -17.35 4.89 -0.96
N SER A 96 -16.99 4.66 -2.22
CA SER A 96 -17.27 3.39 -2.90
C SER A 96 -16.47 2.23 -2.31
N GLU A 97 -15.24 2.48 -1.82
CA GLU A 97 -14.43 1.49 -1.13
C GLU A 97 -15.06 1.06 0.20
N ILE A 98 -15.58 2.01 0.98
CA ILE A 98 -16.31 1.72 2.23
C ILE A 98 -17.66 1.05 1.97
N ALA A 99 -18.35 1.38 0.88
CA ALA A 99 -19.57 0.67 0.49
C ALA A 99 -19.27 -0.80 0.15
N THR A 100 -18.23 -1.06 -0.66
CA THR A 100 -17.77 -2.42 -0.97
C THR A 100 -17.35 -3.18 0.30
N LEU A 101 -16.72 -2.51 1.27
CA LEU A 101 -16.39 -3.12 2.55
C LEU A 101 -17.64 -3.64 3.28
N GLY A 102 -18.69 -2.83 3.35
CA GLY A 102 -19.96 -3.21 3.98
C GLY A 102 -20.67 -4.34 3.24
N GLU A 103 -20.69 -4.32 1.90
CA GLU A 103 -21.31 -5.36 1.07
C GLU A 103 -20.69 -6.75 1.27
N HIS A 104 -19.38 -6.80 1.54
CA HIS A 104 -18.63 -8.05 1.64
C HIS A 104 -18.25 -8.43 3.06
N TRP A 105 -18.67 -7.67 4.07
CA TRP A 105 -18.18 -7.75 5.45
C TRP A 105 -18.15 -9.19 6.01
N ASP A 106 -19.24 -9.94 5.84
CA ASP A 106 -19.38 -11.30 6.38
C ASP A 106 -18.65 -12.39 5.57
N ALA A 107 -18.10 -12.04 4.40
CA ALA A 107 -17.46 -13.00 3.50
C ALA A 107 -15.98 -13.28 3.84
N TYR A 108 -15.32 -12.41 4.61
CA TYR A 108 -13.88 -12.46 4.86
C TYR A 108 -13.53 -12.29 6.34
N ASP A 109 -12.34 -12.75 6.72
CA ASP A 109 -11.78 -12.62 8.07
C ASP A 109 -10.87 -11.37 8.20
N PHE A 110 -10.39 -10.84 7.07
CA PHE A 110 -9.47 -9.70 7.03
C PHE A 110 -9.72 -8.84 5.79
N PHE A 111 -9.70 -7.53 6.00
CA PHE A 111 -9.77 -6.54 4.93
C PHE A 111 -8.57 -5.61 4.96
N PHE A 112 -7.87 -5.51 3.83
CA PHE A 112 -6.95 -4.41 3.55
C PHE A 112 -7.70 -3.33 2.77
N VAL A 113 -7.85 -2.14 3.35
CA VAL A 113 -8.51 -0.99 2.70
C VAL A 113 -7.49 0.13 2.56
N HIS A 114 -7.31 0.65 1.35
CA HIS A 114 -6.27 1.63 1.04
C HIS A 114 -6.84 3.00 0.71
N TYR A 115 -6.39 4.04 1.40
CA TYR A 115 -6.76 5.43 1.13
C TYR A 115 -5.63 6.21 0.45
N LYS A 116 -5.84 6.68 -0.80
CA LYS A 116 -4.78 7.26 -1.65
C LYS A 116 -4.63 8.79 -1.55
N ASP A 117 -5.70 9.51 -1.22
CA ASP A 117 -5.75 10.97 -1.41
C ASP A 117 -4.68 11.74 -0.61
N THR A 118 -4.32 11.24 0.57
CA THR A 118 -3.32 11.87 1.46
C THR A 118 -1.92 11.88 0.86
N ASP A 119 -1.55 10.79 0.20
CA ASP A 119 -0.28 10.68 -0.51
C ASP A 119 -0.26 11.59 -1.75
N LYS A 120 -1.36 11.62 -2.50
CA LYS A 120 -1.49 12.51 -3.68
C LYS A 120 -1.26 13.98 -3.29
N ALA A 121 -1.93 14.47 -2.25
CA ALA A 121 -1.76 15.85 -1.80
C ALA A 121 -0.34 16.12 -1.27
N GLY A 122 0.31 15.12 -0.66
CA GLY A 122 1.71 15.21 -0.24
C GLY A 122 2.69 15.34 -1.41
N GLU A 123 2.52 14.52 -2.44
CA GLU A 123 3.29 14.57 -3.70
C GLU A 123 3.04 15.87 -4.49
N ASP A 124 1.85 16.47 -4.36
CA ASP A 124 1.52 17.76 -4.99
C ASP A 124 2.07 18.97 -4.19
N GLY A 125 2.63 18.74 -3.00
CA GLY A 125 3.10 19.79 -2.09
C GLY A 125 1.98 20.61 -1.44
N ASP A 126 0.73 20.17 -1.57
CA ASP A 126 -0.45 20.86 -1.09
C ASP A 126 -0.78 20.42 0.35
N PHE A 127 -0.36 21.25 1.31
CA PHE A 127 -0.59 20.99 2.73
C PHE A 127 -2.07 21.00 3.09
N ASP A 128 -2.82 22.00 2.62
CA ASP A 128 -4.23 22.18 2.98
C ASP A 128 -5.10 21.07 2.38
N ALA A 129 -4.83 20.66 1.14
CA ALA A 129 -5.50 19.51 0.54
C ALA A 129 -5.20 18.21 1.29
N LYS A 130 -3.98 18.05 1.84
CA LYS A 130 -3.62 16.88 2.64
C LYS A 130 -4.37 16.85 3.98
N VAL A 131 -4.50 18.00 4.65
CA VAL A 131 -5.34 18.13 5.85
C VAL A 131 -6.79 17.78 5.52
N ALA A 132 -7.36 18.36 4.48
CA ALA A 132 -8.73 18.08 4.06
C ALA A 132 -8.94 16.59 3.68
N ALA A 133 -7.92 15.92 3.14
CA ALA A 133 -7.98 14.48 2.87
C ALA A 133 -8.02 13.65 4.16
N LEU A 134 -7.22 14.00 5.17
CA LEU A 134 -7.26 13.34 6.48
C LEU A 134 -8.61 13.53 7.18
N GLU A 135 -9.18 14.74 7.13
CA GLU A 135 -10.51 15.01 7.69
C GLU A 135 -11.62 14.23 6.98
N ARG A 136 -11.54 14.11 5.65
CA ARG A 136 -12.45 13.24 4.89
C ARG A 136 -12.32 11.78 5.32
N PHE A 137 -11.10 11.28 5.48
CA PHE A 137 -10.86 9.91 5.96
C PHE A 137 -11.46 9.69 7.36
N ASP A 138 -11.23 10.62 8.28
CA ASP A 138 -11.74 10.56 9.65
C ASP A 138 -13.28 10.42 9.70
N ALA A 139 -13.99 11.14 8.81
CA ALA A 139 -15.44 11.06 8.70
C ALA A 139 -15.98 9.66 8.34
N TYR A 140 -15.16 8.77 7.76
CA TYR A 140 -15.55 7.38 7.47
C TYR A 140 -15.21 6.40 8.60
N VAL A 141 -14.35 6.78 9.55
CA VAL A 141 -13.97 5.90 10.68
C VAL A 141 -15.19 5.41 11.46
N PRO A 142 -16.22 6.24 11.78
CA PRO A 142 -17.44 5.75 12.43
C PRO A 142 -18.18 4.69 11.61
N LYS A 143 -18.22 4.79 10.28
CA LYS A 143 -18.87 3.80 9.40
C LYS A 143 -18.14 2.46 9.45
N VAL A 144 -16.80 2.48 9.42
CA VAL A 144 -15.98 1.25 9.56
C VAL A 144 -16.19 0.63 10.94
N ARG A 145 -16.20 1.44 12.01
CA ARG A 145 -16.45 0.96 13.38
C ARG A 145 -17.85 0.37 13.55
N ALA A 146 -18.85 0.90 12.86
CA ALA A 146 -20.23 0.40 12.91
C ALA A 146 -20.39 -1.01 12.32
N LEU A 147 -19.45 -1.46 11.49
CA LEU A 147 -19.39 -2.86 11.01
C LEU A 147 -18.96 -3.84 12.11
N GLY A 148 -18.41 -3.34 13.23
CA GLY A 148 -18.03 -4.14 14.38
C GLY A 148 -16.78 -5.01 14.20
N PRO A 149 -15.62 -4.47 13.74
CA PRO A 149 -14.37 -5.23 13.70
C PRO A 149 -13.94 -5.68 15.10
N ASP A 150 -13.44 -6.92 15.22
CA ASP A 150 -12.75 -7.38 16.45
C ASP A 150 -11.44 -6.63 16.68
N VAL A 151 -10.73 -6.32 15.59
CA VAL A 151 -9.48 -5.56 15.57
C VAL A 151 -9.54 -4.53 14.44
N LEU A 152 -9.25 -3.27 14.76
CA LEU A 152 -9.09 -2.18 13.80
C LEU A 152 -7.65 -1.68 13.82
N VAL A 153 -7.05 -1.55 12.64
CA VAL A 153 -5.71 -1.00 12.47
C VAL A 153 -5.77 0.19 11.53
N VAL A 154 -5.09 1.27 11.90
CA VAL A 154 -4.92 2.46 11.06
C VAL A 154 -3.45 2.85 11.06
N SER A 155 -2.86 3.00 9.88
CA SER A 155 -1.46 3.43 9.69
C SER A 155 -1.26 3.99 8.29
N GLY A 156 -0.19 4.75 8.08
CA GLY A 156 0.39 4.94 6.76
C GLY A 156 1.28 3.77 6.38
N ASP A 157 1.53 3.55 5.10
CA ASP A 157 2.58 2.65 4.60
C ASP A 157 3.91 3.38 4.41
N HIS A 158 3.88 4.69 4.18
CA HIS A 158 5.04 5.57 4.24
C HIS A 158 4.66 7.02 4.58
N ALA A 159 5.66 7.85 4.87
CA ALA A 159 5.49 9.29 5.02
C ALA A 159 5.61 9.97 3.65
N THR A 160 4.75 10.96 3.40
CA THR A 160 4.83 11.83 2.20
C THR A 160 4.66 13.29 2.65
N PRO A 161 5.67 13.91 3.27
CA PRO A 161 5.56 15.27 3.78
C PRO A 161 5.37 16.27 2.62
N SER A 162 4.33 17.12 2.67
CA SER A 162 4.07 18.10 1.60
C SER A 162 5.25 19.06 1.37
N VAL A 163 6.04 19.34 2.41
CA VAL A 163 7.27 20.14 2.29
C VAL A 163 8.37 19.48 1.48
N LEU A 164 8.34 18.16 1.30
CA LEU A 164 9.31 17.41 0.49
C LEU A 164 8.83 17.14 -0.93
N VAL A 165 7.52 17.25 -1.20
CA VAL A 165 6.94 16.94 -2.52
C VAL A 165 7.37 15.54 -2.99
N GLY A 166 7.29 14.58 -2.07
CA GLY A 166 7.82 13.23 -2.26
C GLY A 166 7.81 12.40 -0.99
N HIS A 167 8.11 11.11 -1.15
CA HIS A 167 8.23 10.18 -0.02
C HIS A 167 9.36 10.58 0.93
N GLY A 168 9.06 10.54 2.22
CA GLY A 168 9.99 10.80 3.32
C GLY A 168 10.40 9.54 4.07
N TRP A 169 11.36 9.69 4.99
CA TRP A 169 11.91 8.62 5.83
C TRP A 169 11.37 8.62 7.26
N GLN A 170 10.43 9.52 7.56
CA GLN A 170 9.86 9.65 8.90
C GLN A 170 9.01 8.42 9.23
N SER A 171 9.01 8.03 10.50
CA SER A 171 8.07 7.03 11.01
C SER A 171 6.62 7.50 10.83
N VAL A 172 5.73 6.56 10.57
CA VAL A 172 4.30 6.83 10.40
C VAL A 172 3.52 6.51 11.69
N PRO A 173 2.48 7.29 12.03
CA PRO A 173 1.57 6.94 13.12
C PRO A 173 0.91 5.58 12.87
N ALA A 174 0.79 4.77 13.93
CA ALA A 174 0.08 3.49 13.89
C ALA A 174 -0.86 3.37 15.10
N LEU A 175 -2.07 2.90 14.84
CA LEU A 175 -3.10 2.60 15.82
C LEU A 175 -3.49 1.14 15.68
N LEU A 176 -3.53 0.42 16.80
CA LEU A 176 -4.18 -0.88 16.92
C LEU A 176 -5.24 -0.77 17.99
N TRP A 177 -6.48 -1.05 17.63
CA TRP A 177 -7.62 -1.07 18.53
C TRP A 177 -8.25 -2.45 18.54
N SER A 178 -8.56 -2.97 19.72
CA SER A 178 -9.34 -4.18 19.93
C SER A 178 -9.94 -4.19 21.33
N ARG A 179 -10.80 -5.15 21.64
CA ARG A 179 -11.28 -5.39 23.02
C ARG A 179 -10.18 -5.87 23.99
N TYR A 180 -9.02 -6.27 23.48
CA TYR A 180 -7.92 -6.87 24.25
C TYR A 180 -6.65 -6.00 24.27
N CYS A 181 -6.61 -4.89 23.52
CA CYS A 181 -5.49 -3.97 23.59
C CYS A 181 -5.53 -3.21 24.93
N GLY A 182 -4.38 -3.05 25.57
CA GLY A 182 -4.26 -2.15 26.72
C GLY A 182 -4.52 -0.72 26.28
N ALA A 183 -5.16 0.07 27.15
CA ALA A 183 -5.24 1.51 26.95
C ALA A 183 -3.90 2.16 27.31
N ASP A 184 -3.48 3.13 26.52
CA ASP A 184 -2.34 3.99 26.82
C ASP A 184 -2.80 5.46 26.95
N PRO A 185 -1.94 6.41 27.35
CA PRO A 185 -2.38 7.80 27.61
C PRO A 185 -2.61 8.61 26.33
N VAL A 186 -2.45 8.03 25.13
CA VAL A 186 -2.57 8.74 23.86
C VAL A 186 -4.05 9.00 23.54
N THR A 187 -4.37 10.27 23.31
CA THR A 187 -5.75 10.73 23.04
C THR A 187 -5.94 11.36 21.66
N ALA A 188 -4.89 11.39 20.85
CA ALA A 188 -4.91 11.94 19.50
C ALA A 188 -4.07 11.08 18.54
N PHE A 189 -4.48 10.99 17.28
CA PHE A 189 -3.75 10.26 16.24
C PHE A 189 -2.90 11.23 15.40
N THR A 190 -1.70 11.54 15.89
CA THR A 190 -0.73 12.41 15.22
C THR A 190 0.68 11.84 15.43
N GLU A 191 1.66 12.27 14.62
CA GLU A 191 3.05 11.83 14.75
C GLU A 191 3.60 12.05 16.16
N ARG A 192 3.32 13.21 16.76
CA ARG A 192 3.77 13.56 18.11
C ARG A 192 3.08 12.74 19.20
N ALA A 193 1.78 12.53 19.07
CA ALA A 193 1.00 11.80 20.06
C ALA A 193 1.33 10.30 20.03
N CYS A 194 1.45 9.70 18.83
CA CYS A 194 1.82 8.30 18.68
C CYS A 194 3.26 7.99 19.10
N ALA A 195 4.16 8.99 19.13
CA ALA A 195 5.54 8.80 19.59
C ALA A 195 5.66 8.37 21.06
N ILE A 196 4.63 8.60 21.88
CA ILE A 196 4.59 8.15 23.29
C ILE A 196 3.63 6.97 23.50
N GLY A 197 3.13 6.37 22.42
CA GLY A 197 2.24 5.22 22.47
C GLY A 197 2.95 3.93 22.89
N THR A 198 2.20 3.01 23.47
CA THR A 198 2.74 1.75 24.02
C THR A 198 3.24 0.77 22.96
N LEU A 199 2.83 0.93 21.69
CA LEU A 199 3.40 0.19 20.57
C LEU A 199 4.88 0.52 20.35
N GLY A 200 5.33 1.73 20.75
CA GLY A 200 6.66 2.23 20.44
C GLY A 200 6.91 2.35 18.94
N THR A 201 8.19 2.44 18.56
CA THR A 201 8.61 2.40 17.15
C THR A 201 8.96 0.98 16.77
N ILE A 202 8.12 0.34 15.94
CA ILE A 202 8.32 -1.03 15.46
C ILE A 202 8.42 -1.10 13.94
N PRO A 203 9.13 -2.09 13.39
CA PRO A 203 9.01 -2.43 11.98
C PRO A 203 7.56 -2.79 11.62
N ALA A 204 7.06 -2.28 10.49
CA ALA A 204 5.66 -2.47 10.08
C ALA A 204 5.24 -3.96 9.98
N HIS A 205 6.16 -4.86 9.61
CA HIS A 205 5.88 -6.29 9.53
C HIS A 205 5.62 -6.96 10.89
N HIS A 206 5.96 -6.30 12.01
CA HIS A 206 5.58 -6.76 13.35
C HIS A 206 4.13 -6.43 13.73
N LEU A 207 3.41 -5.63 12.94
CA LEU A 207 2.03 -5.26 13.24
C LEU A 207 1.07 -6.45 13.11
N MET A 208 1.22 -7.28 12.07
CA MET A 208 0.35 -8.44 11.86
C MET A 208 0.37 -9.46 13.01
N PRO A 209 1.52 -9.86 13.57
CA PRO A 209 1.55 -10.68 14.79
C PRO A 209 0.73 -10.08 15.94
N LEU A 210 0.79 -8.77 16.16
CA LEU A 210 -0.01 -8.08 17.19
C LEU A 210 -1.50 -8.11 16.84
N VAL A 211 -1.86 -7.91 15.58
CA VAL A 211 -3.25 -8.04 15.08
C VAL A 211 -3.79 -9.45 15.36
N MET A 212 -3.01 -10.48 15.03
CA MET A 212 -3.39 -11.87 15.28
C MET A 212 -3.54 -12.18 16.78
N ALA A 213 -2.68 -11.62 17.62
CA ALA A 213 -2.80 -11.75 19.08
C ALA A 213 -4.11 -11.12 19.59
N ASN A 214 -4.41 -9.91 19.12
CA ASN A 214 -5.63 -9.18 19.48
C ASN A 214 -6.90 -9.80 18.88
N ALA A 215 -6.80 -10.54 17.78
CA ALA A 215 -7.89 -11.34 17.24
C ALA A 215 -8.04 -12.71 17.94
N GLN A 216 -7.20 -13.02 18.93
CA GLN A 216 -7.11 -14.34 19.60
C GLN A 216 -6.87 -15.50 18.61
N ARG A 217 -6.12 -15.25 17.54
CA ARG A 217 -5.80 -16.22 16.49
C ARG A 217 -4.36 -16.75 16.54
N LEU A 218 -3.65 -16.51 17.64
CA LEU A 218 -2.34 -17.11 17.88
C LEU A 218 -2.48 -18.39 18.70
N THR A 219 -1.76 -19.43 18.28
CA THR A 219 -1.57 -20.65 19.05
C THR A 219 -0.33 -20.50 19.93
N LYS A 220 -0.38 -21.03 21.15
CA LYS A 220 0.79 -21.08 22.02
C LYS A 220 1.90 -21.92 21.36
N PHE A 221 3.11 -21.40 21.33
CA PHE A 221 4.29 -22.11 20.84
C PHE A 221 5.08 -22.65 22.03
N GLY A 222 5.01 -23.97 22.26
CA GLY A 222 5.62 -24.65 23.41
C GLY A 222 4.77 -24.55 24.68
N ALA A 223 4.54 -25.71 25.30
CA ALA A 223 3.69 -25.99 26.46
C ALA A 223 2.17 -25.91 26.26
#